data_AF-A0A838VL66-F1
#
_entry.id   AF-A0A838VL66-F1
#
_cell.length_a   1.000
_cell.length_b   1.000
_cell.length_c   1.000
_cell.angle_alpha   90.00
_cell.angle_beta   90.00
_cell.angle_gamma   90.00
#
_symmetry.space_group_name_H-M   'P 1'
#
loop_
_entity.id
_entity.type
_entity.pdbx_description
1 polymer ?
#
loop_
_entity_poly.entity_id
_entity_poly.type
_entity_poly.pdbx_seq_one_letter_code
_entity_poly.pdbx_strand_id
1 'polypeptide(L)'
;SHYESFGLVLTEAREAGCAIIASDVDGIPETLDNRQAGILVPPKDSSALAAAMEKLLSDDELLQKWKDKAQQNLERFSAARFNQETLVVYRELAAKC
;
A
#
# COMPACT_ATOMS: atom_id res chain seq x y z
N SER A 1 11.63 4.83 0.16
CA SER A 1 12.50 3.95 0.96
C SER A 1 13.57 3.34 0.05
N HIS A 2 14.62 2.75 0.62
CA HIS A 2 15.59 1.94 -0.13
C HIS A 2 15.30 0.44 -0.01
N TYR A 3 14.73 0.02 1.12
CA TYR A 3 14.20 -1.31 1.36
C TYR A 3 12.97 -1.20 2.26
N GLU A 4 11.90 -1.93 1.97
CA GLU A 4 10.69 -1.96 2.81
C GLU A 4 9.85 -3.20 2.50
N SER A 5 9.84 -4.16 3.42
CA SER A 5 9.16 -5.44 3.20
C SER A 5 7.64 -5.36 3.30
N PHE A 6 7.09 -4.44 4.11
CA PHE A 6 5.64 -4.28 4.22
C PHE A 6 5.23 -2.86 4.59
N GLY A 7 5.94 -2.22 5.52
CA GLY A 7 5.75 -0.84 5.96
C GLY A 7 4.32 -0.51 6.38
N LEU A 8 4.00 -0.65 7.66
CA LEU A 8 2.66 -0.32 8.19
C LEU A 8 2.19 1.09 7.82
N VAL A 9 3.14 2.03 7.68
CA VAL A 9 2.90 3.42 7.26
C VAL A 9 2.09 3.52 5.96
N LEU A 10 2.29 2.62 5.00
CA LEU A 10 1.54 2.65 3.74
C LEU A 10 0.08 2.24 3.97
N THR A 11 -0.16 1.20 4.77
CA THR A 11 -1.52 0.79 5.12
C THR A 11 -2.24 1.86 5.94
N GLU A 12 -1.56 2.48 6.91
CA GLU A 12 -2.08 3.60 7.71
C GLU A 12 -2.42 4.82 6.84
N ALA A 13 -1.53 5.18 5.90
CA ALA A 13 -1.78 6.27 4.97
C ALA A 13 -2.96 5.99 4.04
N ARG A 14 -3.12 4.73 3.60
CA ARG A 14 -4.28 4.30 2.80
C ARG A 14 -5.58 4.42 3.60
N GLU A 15 -5.61 3.90 4.84
CA GLU A 15 -6.77 4.03 5.75
C GLU A 15 -7.14 5.50 5.99
N ALA A 16 -6.13 6.36 6.16
CA ALA A 16 -6.30 7.81 6.32
C ALA A 16 -6.80 8.54 5.05
N GLY A 17 -6.94 7.84 3.93
CA GLY A 17 -7.39 8.44 2.66
C GLY A 17 -6.35 9.34 2.01
N CYS A 18 -5.07 9.06 2.24
CA CYS A 18 -3.98 9.79 1.61
C CYS A 18 -3.72 9.27 0.19
N ALA A 19 -3.48 10.18 -0.76
CA ALA A 19 -2.83 9.82 -2.01
C ALA A 19 -1.34 9.59 -1.73
N ILE A 20 -0.79 8.48 -2.23
CA ILE A 20 0.56 8.02 -1.87
C ILE A 20 1.46 8.05 -3.10
N ILE A 21 2.65 8.63 -2.93
CA ILE A 21 3.79 8.47 -3.83
C ILE A 21 4.86 7.71 -3.05
N ALA A 22 5.33 6.57 -3.57
CA ALA A 22 6.31 5.73 -2.91
C ALA A 22 7.39 5.23 -3.88
N SER A 23 8.53 4.80 -3.34
CA SER A 23 9.60 4.22 -4.16
C SER A 23 9.21 2.80 -4.60
N ASP A 24 9.53 2.42 -5.84
CA ASP A 24 9.32 1.06 -6.37
C ASP A 24 10.39 0.10 -5.84
N VAL A 25 10.23 -0.38 -4.60
CA VAL A 25 11.15 -1.31 -3.94
C VAL A 25 10.40 -2.35 -3.11
N ASP A 26 10.97 -3.55 -3.04
CA ASP A 26 10.53 -4.66 -2.18
C ASP A 26 9.00 -4.87 -2.16
N GLY A 27 8.36 -4.81 -0.99
CA GLY A 27 6.93 -5.07 -0.79
C GLY A 27 6.03 -3.86 -0.99
N ILE A 28 6.57 -2.69 -1.35
CA ILE A 28 5.78 -1.46 -1.53
C ILE A 28 4.73 -1.62 -2.64
N PRO A 29 5.04 -2.20 -3.83
CA PRO A 29 4.03 -2.41 -4.87
C PRO A 29 2.85 -3.25 -4.39
N GLU A 30 3.12 -4.31 -3.63
CA GLU A 30 2.12 -5.21 -3.07
C GLU A 30 1.28 -4.50 -2.01
N THR A 31 1.91 -3.75 -1.09
CA THR A 31 1.20 -2.95 -0.06
C THR A 31 0.35 -1.85 -0.70
N LEU A 32 0.69 -1.36 -1.90
CA LEU A 32 -0.11 -0.43 -2.70
C LEU A 32 -1.01 -1.14 -3.72
N ASP A 33 -1.59 -2.26 -3.31
CA ASP A 33 -2.55 -3.04 -4.09
C ASP A 33 -2.06 -3.38 -5.50
N ASN A 34 -0.86 -3.95 -5.57
CA ASN A 34 -0.19 -4.26 -6.83
C ASN A 34 -0.15 -3.05 -7.77
N ARG A 35 0.31 -1.90 -7.23
CA ARG A 35 0.47 -0.62 -7.94
C ARG A 35 -0.83 0.14 -8.24
N GLN A 36 -1.96 -0.31 -7.73
CA GLN A 36 -3.27 0.32 -8.01
C GLN A 36 -3.65 1.38 -6.98
N ALA A 37 -3.06 1.36 -5.79
CA ALA A 37 -3.38 2.23 -4.66
C ALA A 37 -2.33 3.33 -4.38
N GLY A 38 -1.42 3.59 -5.33
CA GLY A 38 -0.48 4.70 -5.24
C GLY A 38 0.42 4.82 -6.48
N ILE A 39 1.18 5.91 -6.53
CA ILE A 39 2.13 6.20 -7.60
C ILE A 39 3.51 5.69 -7.18
N LEU A 40 4.15 4.90 -8.04
CA LEU A 40 5.50 4.40 -7.81
C LEU A 40 6.52 5.18 -8.63
N VAL A 41 7.61 5.57 -7.97
CA VAL A 41 8.77 6.23 -8.59
C VAL A 41 10.04 5.42 -8.37
N PRO A 42 11.04 5.49 -9.28
CA PRO A 42 12.30 4.80 -9.07
C PRO A 42 12.98 5.22 -7.75
N PRO A 43 13.61 4.31 -7.01
CA PRO A 43 14.38 4.67 -5.82
C PRO A 43 15.56 5.58 -6.20
N LYS A 44 15.89 6.55 -5.34
CA LYS A 44 16.97 7.53 -5.53
C LYS A 44 16.77 8.50 -6.71
N ASP A 45 15.58 8.54 -7.30
CA ASP A 45 15.25 9.50 -8.36
C ASP A 45 14.41 10.65 -7.79
N SER A 46 15.09 11.70 -7.32
CA SER A 46 14.42 12.89 -6.77
C SER A 46 13.66 13.67 -7.84
N SER A 47 14.09 13.61 -9.10
CA SER A 47 13.42 14.28 -10.22
C SER A 47 12.08 13.62 -10.54
N ALA A 48 12.04 12.28 -10.57
CA ALA A 48 10.80 11.53 -10.75
C ALA A 48 9.82 11.76 -9.59
N LEU A 49 10.32 11.80 -8.34
CA LEU A 49 9.51 12.11 -7.16
C LEU A 49 8.91 13.53 -7.26
N ALA A 50 9.73 14.53 -7.60
CA ALA A 50 9.27 15.91 -7.74
C ALA A 50 8.19 16.04 -8.84
N ALA A 51 8.42 15.44 -10.01
CA ALA A 51 7.45 15.46 -11.11
C ALA A 51 6.12 14.79 -10.73
N ALA A 52 6.17 13.69 -9.97
CA ALA A 52 4.96 13.03 -9.48
C ALA A 52 4.20 13.90 -8.47
N MET A 53 4.92 14.58 -7.57
CA MET A 53 4.33 15.52 -6.60
C MET A 53 3.71 16.73 -7.29
N GLU A 54 4.42 17.37 -8.21
CA GLU A 54 3.91 18.50 -8.98
C GLU A 54 2.64 18.14 -9.74
N LYS A 55 2.63 16.99 -10.43
CA LYS A 55 1.44 16.51 -11.14
C LYS A 55 0.26 16.27 -10.20
N LEU A 56 0.50 15.67 -9.04
CA LEU A 56 -0.56 15.36 -8.07
C LEU A 56 -1.12 16.64 -7.41
N LEU A 57 -0.27 17.63 -7.14
CA LEU A 57 -0.65 18.89 -6.50
C LEU A 57 -1.29 19.91 -7.45
N SER A 58 -1.17 19.71 -8.77
CA SER A 58 -1.72 20.59 -9.79
C SER A 58 -3.05 20.12 -10.38
N ASP A 59 -3.51 18.92 -10.01
CA ASP A 59 -4.73 18.30 -10.54
C ASP A 59 -5.54 17.69 -9.38
N ASP A 60 -6.55 18.43 -8.91
CA ASP A 60 -7.41 18.04 -7.79
C ASP A 60 -8.23 16.78 -8.09
N GLU A 61 -8.66 16.57 -9.34
CA GLU A 61 -9.40 15.37 -9.74
C GLU A 61 -8.50 14.14 -9.69
N LEU A 62 -7.26 14.27 -10.17
CA LEU A 62 -6.26 13.22 -10.07
C LEU A 62 -5.91 12.91 -8.62
N LEU A 63 -5.73 13.94 -7.78
CA LEU A 63 -5.48 13.77 -6.35
C LEU A 63 -6.61 12.99 -5.68
N GLN A 64 -7.86 13.41 -5.89
CA GLN A 64 -9.02 12.74 -5.31
C GLN A 64 -9.13 11.29 -5.79
N LYS A 65 -8.92 11.04 -7.09
CA LYS A 65 -8.90 9.69 -7.65
C LYS A 65 -7.88 8.78 -6.98
N TRP A 66 -6.69 9.29 -6.64
CA TRP A 66 -5.68 8.50 -5.94
C TRP A 66 -6.01 8.27 -4.46
N LYS A 67 -6.67 9.23 -3.79
CA LYS A 67 -7.21 9.02 -2.43
C LYS A 67 -8.25 7.92 -2.42
N ASP A 68 -9.20 7.96 -3.35
CA ASP A 68 -10.27 6.96 -3.47
C ASP A 68 -9.69 5.56 -3.73
N LYS A 69 -8.71 5.47 -4.62
CA LYS A 69 -7.99 4.22 -4.90
C LYS A 69 -7.20 3.71 -3.70
N ALA A 70 -6.58 4.61 -2.93
CA ALA A 70 -5.82 4.22 -1.74
C ALA A 70 -6.71 3.50 -0.72
N GLN A 71 -7.98 3.90 -0.60
CA GLN A 71 -8.95 3.34 0.34
C GLN A 71 -9.64 2.06 -0.11
N GLN A 72 -9.42 1.60 -1.35
CA GLN A 72 -9.99 0.34 -1.84
C GLN A 72 -9.22 -0.86 -1.29
N ASN A 73 -9.86 -2.03 -1.24
CA ASN A 73 -9.23 -3.33 -0.93
C ASN A 73 -8.40 -3.31 0.37
N LEU A 74 -8.87 -2.61 1.41
CA LEU A 74 -8.19 -2.50 2.71
C LEU A 74 -8.53 -3.67 3.64
N GLU A 75 -9.65 -4.36 3.43
CA GLU A 75 -10.08 -5.51 4.21
C GLU A 75 -9.02 -6.63 4.24
N ARG A 76 -8.20 -6.72 3.18
CA ARG A 76 -7.08 -7.65 3.08
C ARG A 76 -6.03 -7.46 4.19
N PHE A 77 -5.92 -6.26 4.76
CA PHE A 77 -4.97 -5.93 5.85
C PHE A 77 -5.64 -5.91 7.23
N SER A 78 -6.92 -6.27 7.33
CA SER A 78 -7.62 -6.25 8.61
C SER A 78 -7.06 -7.27 9.59
N ALA A 79 -6.96 -6.86 10.86
CA ALA A 79 -6.56 -7.76 11.95
C ALA A 79 -7.51 -8.96 12.09
N ALA A 80 -8.80 -8.75 11.80
CA ALA A 80 -9.81 -9.81 11.80
C ALA A 80 -9.48 -10.90 10.76
N ARG A 81 -9.19 -10.52 9.51
CA ARG A 81 -8.78 -11.47 8.47
C ARG A 81 -7.48 -12.18 8.84
N PHE A 82 -6.46 -11.43 9.27
CA PHE A 82 -5.17 -12.00 9.69
C PHE A 82 -5.36 -13.06 10.78
N ASN A 83 -6.17 -12.76 11.80
CA ASN A 83 -6.47 -13.69 12.87
C ASN A 83 -7.18 -14.95 12.37
N GLN A 84 -8.22 -14.78 11.53
CA GLN A 84 -8.96 -15.91 10.96
C GLN A 84 -8.06 -16.84 10.14
N GLU A 85 -7.26 -16.28 9.23
CA GLU A 85 -6.36 -17.06 8.38
C GLU A 85 -5.27 -17.78 9.19
N THR A 86 -4.71 -17.12 10.21
CA THR A 86 -3.73 -17.73 11.11
C THR A 86 -4.34 -18.91 11.89
N LEU A 87 -5.57 -18.75 12.39
CA LEU A 87 -6.27 -19.81 13.13
C LEU A 87 -6.60 -21.02 12.25
N VAL A 88 -6.87 -20.83 10.95
CA VAL A 88 -7.07 -21.94 10.01
C VAL A 88 -5.82 -22.81 9.97
N VAL A 89 -4.64 -22.22 9.78
CA VAL A 89 -3.37 -22.96 9.75
C VAL A 89 -3.12 -23.70 11.07
N TYR A 90 -3.38 -23.07 12.21
CA TYR A 90 -3.22 -23.71 13.52
C TYR A 90 -4.14 -24.91 13.70
N ARG A 91 -5.41 -24.81 13.26
CA ARG A 91 -6.37 -25.92 13.32
C ARG A 91 -5.97 -27.06 12.39
N GLU A 92 -5.47 -26.78 11.20
CA GLU A 92 -4.99 -27.80 10.27
C GLU A 92 -3.83 -28.61 10.83
N LEU A 93 -2.90 -27.95 11.53
CA LEU A 93 -1.78 -28.63 12.17
C LEU A 93 -2.23 -29.43 13.40
N ALA A 94 -3.13 -28.87 14.21
CA ALA A 94 -3.66 -29.55 15.38
C ALA A 94 -4.49 -30.80 15.04
N ALA A 95 -5.17 -30.81 13.88
CA ALA A 95 -5.95 -31.96 13.40
C ALA A 95 -5.11 -33.06 12.72
N LYS A 96 -3.82 -32.82 12.50
CA LYS A 96 -2.86 -33.79 11.93
C LYS A 96 -2.04 -34.53 13.00
N CYS A 97 -2.25 -34.19 14.27
CA CYS A 97 -1.75 -34.95 15.43
C CYS A 97 -2.85 -35.89 15.94
#